data_AF-A0A7H9KDH2-F1
#
_entry.id   AF-A0A7H9KDH2-F1
#
_cell.length_a   1.000
_cell.length_b   1.000
_cell.length_c   1.000
_cell.angle_alpha   90.00
_cell.angle_beta   90.00
_cell.angle_gamma   90.00
#
_symmetry.space_group_name_H-M   'P 1'
#
loop_
_entity.id
_entity.type
_entity.pdbx_description
1 polymer ?
#
loop_
_entity_poly.entity_id
_entity_poly.type
_entity_poly.pdbx_seq_one_letter_code
_entity_poly.pdbx_strand_id
1 'polypeptide(L)'
;MNTKVKEAVKCWASSPTWFSRHPMDTAEFRRAVSNLKRITPTPSFEEIKEAIMFFVSDAPTMLGTPSDIPQAVHDFAGKIYNKL
;
A
#
# COMPACT_ATOMS: atom_id res chain seq x y z
N MET A 1 -3.90 -14.26 5.83
CA MET A 1 -3.23 -13.09 5.23
C MET A 1 -2.07 -13.53 4.35
N ASN A 2 -2.05 -13.14 3.07
CA ASN A 2 -1.09 -13.61 2.07
C ASN A 2 0.27 -12.89 2.18
N THR A 3 1.31 -13.61 2.61
CA THR A 3 2.65 -13.04 2.87
C THR A 3 3.30 -12.43 1.64
N LYS A 4 2.98 -12.92 0.43
CA LYS A 4 3.52 -12.37 -0.82
C LYS A 4 2.98 -10.97 -1.11
N VAL A 5 1.69 -10.74 -0.81
CA VAL A 5 1.05 -9.43 -0.99
C VAL A 5 1.62 -8.41 0.00
N LYS A 6 1.87 -8.83 1.25
CA LYS A 6 2.55 -8.00 2.26
C LYS A 6 3.94 -7.58 1.81
N GLU A 7 4.79 -8.53 1.43
CA GLU A 7 6.16 -8.20 0.99
C GLU A 7 6.16 -7.36 -0.29
N ALA A 8 5.18 -7.54 -1.19
CA ALA A 8 5.07 -6.73 -2.39
C ALA A 8 4.79 -5.24 -2.10
N VAL A 9 3.95 -4.93 -1.12
CA VAL A 9 3.61 -3.53 -0.76
C VAL A 9 4.57 -2.90 0.23
N LYS A 10 5.35 -3.70 0.97
CA LYS A 10 6.24 -3.27 2.05
C LYS A 10 7.13 -2.09 1.69
N CYS A 11 7.77 -2.12 0.51
CA CYS A 11 8.68 -1.07 0.05
C CYS A 11 8.08 0.35 0.08
N TRP A 12 6.76 0.46 -0.04
CA TRP A 12 6.01 1.70 0.02
C TRP A 12 5.23 1.84 1.33
N ALA A 13 4.47 0.81 1.71
CA ALA A 13 3.52 0.87 2.83
C ALA A 13 4.21 0.93 4.21
N SER A 14 5.48 0.50 4.32
CA SER A 14 6.24 0.64 5.57
C SER A 14 6.86 2.03 5.76
N SER A 15 6.72 2.93 4.79
CA SER A 15 7.18 4.32 4.91
C SER A 15 6.23 5.11 5.83
N PRO A 16 6.72 5.92 6.77
CA PRO A 16 5.87 6.79 7.58
C PRO A 16 5.19 7.88 6.73
N THR A 17 5.64 8.08 5.49
CA THR A 17 5.09 9.03 4.51
C THR A 17 4.41 8.34 3.33
N TRP A 18 3.93 7.10 3.49
CA TRP A 18 3.27 6.31 2.43
C TRP A 18 2.16 7.05 1.65
N PHE A 19 1.48 8.01 2.29
CA PHE A 19 0.41 8.83 1.73
C PHE A 19 0.90 10.03 0.90
N SER A 20 2.19 10.36 0.99
CA SER A 20 2.80 11.56 0.42
C SER A 20 2.84 11.50 -1.10
N ARG A 21 2.78 12.67 -1.73
CA ARG A 21 3.00 12.86 -3.19
C ARG A 21 4.46 13.15 -3.52
N HIS A 22 5.37 13.04 -2.55
CA HIS A 22 6.79 13.24 -2.79
C HIS A 22 7.28 12.23 -3.87
N PRO A 23 8.19 12.62 -4.77
CA PRO A 23 8.63 11.76 -5.87
C PRO A 23 9.17 10.40 -5.41
N MET A 24 9.83 10.36 -4.25
CA MET A 24 10.35 9.13 -3.64
C MET A 24 9.23 8.16 -3.23
N ASP A 25 8.24 8.62 -2.46
CA ASP A 25 7.10 7.79 -2.06
C ASP A 25 6.28 7.34 -3.28
N THR A 26 6.16 8.20 -4.30
CA THR A 26 5.49 7.87 -5.57
C THR A 26 6.24 6.79 -6.35
N ALA A 27 7.58 6.81 -6.34
CA ALA A 27 8.40 5.78 -6.98
C ALA A 27 8.22 4.43 -6.28
N GLU A 28 8.26 4.40 -4.95
CA GLU A 28 8.01 3.18 -4.18
C GLU A 28 6.58 2.67 -4.37
N PHE A 29 5.56 3.54 -4.45
CA PHE A 29 4.19 3.14 -4.76
C PHE A 29 4.11 2.41 -6.11
N ARG A 30 4.77 2.94 -7.15
CA ARG A 30 4.83 2.28 -8.47
C ARG A 30 5.57 0.94 -8.41
N ARG A 31 6.61 0.85 -7.58
CA ARG A 31 7.33 -0.40 -7.33
C ARG A 31 6.44 -1.44 -6.65
N ALA A 32 5.66 -1.04 -5.64
CA ALA A 32 4.69 -1.91 -4.98
C ALA A 32 3.66 -2.46 -5.98
N VAL A 33 3.09 -1.61 -6.85
CA VAL A 33 2.19 -2.05 -7.94
C VAL A 33 2.90 -3.05 -8.85
N SER A 34 4.14 -2.78 -9.25
CA SER A 34 4.91 -3.67 -10.13
C SER A 34 5.22 -5.02 -9.48
N ASN A 35 5.45 -5.05 -8.17
CA ASN A 35 5.64 -6.29 -7.41
C ASN A 35 4.34 -7.11 -7.36
N LEU A 36 3.21 -6.46 -7.12
CA LEU A 36 1.90 -7.12 -7.05
C LEU A 36 1.50 -7.77 -8.38
N LYS A 37 1.80 -7.14 -9.52
CA LYS A 37 1.58 -7.71 -10.86
C LYS A 37 2.29 -9.03 -11.11
N ARG A 38 3.35 -9.33 -10.35
CA ARG A 38 4.14 -10.56 -10.49
C ARG A 38 3.58 -11.70 -9.64
N ILE A 39 2.56 -11.45 -8.82
CA ILE A 39 1.94 -12.49 -7.98
C ILE A 39 0.88 -13.21 -8.82
N THR A 40 0.95 -14.54 -8.83
CA THR A 40 -0.06 -15.41 -9.43
C THR A 40 -0.59 -16.38 -8.37
N PRO A 41 -1.92 -16.50 -8.19
CA PRO A 41 -2.97 -15.74 -8.87
C PRO A 41 -2.95 -14.24 -8.51
N THR A 42 -3.60 -13.42 -9.34
CA THR A 42 -3.70 -11.96 -9.10
C THR A 42 -4.32 -11.71 -7.72
N PRO A 43 -3.69 -10.88 -6.86
CA PRO A 43 -4.22 -10.56 -5.55
C PRO A 43 -5.61 -9.90 -5.62
N SER A 44 -6.49 -10.29 -4.70
CA SER A 44 -7.80 -9.66 -4.53
C SER A 44 -7.69 -8.27 -3.91
N PHE A 45 -8.74 -7.46 -4.08
CA PHE A 45 -8.84 -6.14 -3.46
C PHE A 45 -8.64 -6.18 -1.94
N GLU A 46 -9.32 -7.12 -1.24
CA GLU A 46 -9.20 -7.24 0.22
C GLU A 46 -7.80 -7.72 0.65
N GLU A 47 -7.15 -8.61 -0.10
CA GLU A 47 -5.75 -8.99 0.21
C GLU A 47 -4.80 -7.79 0.14
N ILE A 48 -4.97 -6.92 -0.86
CA ILE A 48 -4.16 -5.69 -1.01
C ILE A 48 -4.44 -4.73 0.15
N LYS A 49 -5.72 -4.50 0.45
CA LYS A 49 -6.16 -3.60 1.53
C LYS A 49 -5.67 -4.06 2.89
N GLU A 50 -5.81 -5.34 3.22
CA GLU A 50 -5.27 -5.93 4.45
C GLU A 50 -3.76 -5.77 4.53
N ALA A 51 -3.05 -6.01 3.42
CA ALA A 51 -1.59 -5.89 3.36
C ALA A 51 -1.11 -4.46 3.62
N ILE A 52 -1.78 -3.44 3.07
CA ILE A 52 -1.47 -2.04 3.36
C ILE A 52 -1.79 -1.73 4.83
N MET A 53 -2.99 -2.09 5.30
CA MET A 53 -3.46 -1.81 6.65
C MET A 53 -2.48 -2.32 7.71
N PHE A 54 -1.92 -3.52 7.50
CA PHE A 54 -0.93 -4.11 8.40
C PHE A 54 0.32 -3.27 8.62
N PHE A 55 0.79 -2.52 7.62
CA PHE A 55 1.97 -1.67 7.80
C PHE A 55 1.60 -0.30 8.37
N VAL A 56 0.47 0.26 7.94
CA VAL A 56 0.13 1.65 8.27
C VAL A 56 -0.55 1.80 9.62
N SER A 57 -1.11 0.73 10.20
CA SER A 57 -1.73 0.76 11.54
C SER A 57 -0.73 1.10 12.64
N ASP A 58 0.53 0.67 12.46
CA ASP A 58 1.60 0.82 13.44
C ASP A 58 2.61 1.91 13.02
N ALA A 59 2.35 2.61 11.91
CA ALA A 59 3.22 3.67 11.42
C ALA A 59 3.12 4.91 12.31
N PRO A 60 4.23 5.63 12.56
CA PRO A 60 4.18 6.87 13.31
C PRO A 60 3.37 7.93 12.57
N THR A 61 2.60 8.72 13.31
CA THR A 61 1.87 9.87 12.75
C THR A 61 2.86 10.96 12.33
N MET A 62 2.79 11.35 11.07
CA MET A 62 3.57 12.43 10.47
C MET A 62 2.67 13.61 10.10
N LEU A 63 3.26 14.78 9.84
CA LEU A 63 2.51 15.89 9.26
C LEU A 63 1.89 15.46 7.92
N GLY A 64 0.56 15.60 7.81
CA GLY A 64 -0.19 15.20 6.61
C GLY A 64 -0.68 13.75 6.62
N THR A 65 -0.43 12.97 7.67
CA THR A 65 -1.03 11.64 7.83
C THR A 65 -2.56 11.74 7.74
N PRO A 66 -3.23 10.89 6.94
CA PRO A 66 -4.68 10.91 6.83
C PRO A 66 -5.35 10.74 8.20
N SER A 67 -6.37 11.54 8.48
CA SER A 67 -7.17 11.44 9.71
C SER A 67 -8.01 10.15 9.75
N ASP A 68 -8.39 9.64 8.58
CA ASP A 68 -9.08 8.36 8.39
C ASP A 68 -8.15 7.39 7.66
N ILE A 69 -7.38 6.62 8.44
CA ILE A 69 -6.47 5.61 7.91
C ILE A 69 -7.24 4.51 7.15
N PRO A 70 -8.33 3.91 7.69
CA PRO A 70 -9.11 2.91 6.94
C PRO A 70 -9.57 3.39 5.55
N GLN A 71 -10.10 4.61 5.44
CA GLN A 71 -10.54 5.16 4.16
C GLN A 71 -9.36 5.39 3.21
N ALA A 72 -8.25 5.95 3.71
CA ALA A 72 -7.06 6.14 2.88
C ALA A 72 -6.48 4.81 2.37
N VAL A 73 -6.43 3.78 3.22
CA VAL A 73 -6.02 2.42 2.82
C VAL A 73 -6.96 1.88 1.73
N HIS A 74 -8.27 2.02 1.89
CA HIS A 74 -9.26 1.63 0.88
C HIS A 74 -8.98 2.33 -0.46
N ASP A 75 -8.78 3.65 -0.46
CA ASP A 75 -8.54 4.43 -1.67
C ASP A 75 -7.26 4.01 -2.39
N PHE A 76 -6.18 3.77 -1.65
CA PHE A 76 -4.92 3.30 -2.22
C PHE A 76 -5.01 1.85 -2.72
N ALA A 77 -5.72 0.97 -2.00
CA ALA A 77 -6.01 -0.37 -2.49
C ALA A 77 -6.78 -0.32 -3.81
N GLY A 78 -7.75 0.60 -3.96
CA GLY A 78 -8.48 0.81 -5.22
C GLY A 78 -7.56 1.29 -6.35
N LYS A 79 -6.67 2.24 -6.08
CA LYS A 79 -5.67 2.71 -7.07
C LYS A 79 -4.74 1.59 -7.54
N ILE A 80 -4.34 0.69 -6.64
CA ILE A 80 -3.51 -0.46 -6.96
C ILE A 80 -4.31 -1.47 -7.77
N TYR A 81 -5.49 -1.87 -7.28
CA TYR A 81 -6.33 -2.90 -7.89
C TYR A 81 -6.72 -2.54 -9.33
N ASN A 82 -7.06 -1.28 -9.59
CA ASN A 82 -7.35 -0.78 -10.95
C ASN A 82 -6.15 -0.82 -11.91
N LYS A 83 -4.93 -1.10 -11.42
CA LYS A 83 -3.72 -1.19 -12.21
C LYS A 83 -3.22 -2.63 -12.37
N LEU A 84 -3.75 -3.60 -11.63
CA LEU A 84 -3.32 -5.00 -11.67
C LEU A 84 -3.84 -5.73 -12.90
#